data_AF-M7MZF2-F1
#
_entry.id   AF-M7MZF2-F1
#
_cell.length_a   1.000
_cell.length_b   1.000
_cell.length_c   1.000
_cell.angle_alpha   90.00
_cell.angle_beta   90.00
_cell.angle_gamma   90.00
#
_symmetry.space_group_name_H-M   'P 1'
#
loop_
_entity.id
_entity.type
_entity.pdbx_description
1 polymer ?
#
loop_
_entity_poly.entity_id
_entity_poly.type
_entity_poly.pdbx_seq_one_letter_code
_entity_poly.pdbx_strand_id
1 'polypeptide(L)'
;MKKQISKYSKFIPYLYFIAAVAYWFTDVNKNEGITAYPILLIAIPFVWQLIRPSKQLNFSLGIIFVCVSSYMILAYLIDFFNIISFPETLSNFIILGGMFVFTNFLMSLWMIRNSMKKAF
;
A
#
# COMPACT_ATOMS: atom_id res chain seq x y z
N MET A 1 -11.86 -13.86 -24.11
CA MET A 1 -12.07 -12.74 -23.16
C MET A 1 -11.42 -12.98 -21.78
N LYS A 2 -11.69 -14.09 -21.07
CA LYS A 2 -11.11 -14.37 -19.72
C LYS A 2 -9.57 -14.36 -19.63
N LYS A 3 -8.85 -14.79 -20.68
CA LYS A 3 -7.36 -14.84 -20.72
C LYS A 3 -6.67 -13.46 -20.74
N GLN A 4 -7.32 -12.42 -21.25
CA GLN A 4 -6.70 -11.08 -21.30
C GLN A 4 -6.87 -10.35 -19.97
N ILE A 5 -8.03 -10.48 -19.31
CA ILE A 5 -8.29 -9.87 -17.99
C ILE A 5 -7.28 -10.37 -16.95
N SER A 6 -6.93 -11.65 -16.96
CA SER A 6 -5.90 -12.21 -16.07
C SER A 6 -4.48 -11.73 -16.37
N LYS A 7 -4.21 -11.23 -17.59
CA LYS A 7 -2.88 -10.75 -17.98
C LYS A 7 -2.59 -9.36 -17.42
N TYR A 8 -3.61 -8.51 -17.30
CA TYR A 8 -3.49 -7.15 -16.77
C TYR A 8 -3.76 -7.07 -15.26
N SER A 9 -4.46 -8.05 -14.68
CA SER A 9 -4.75 -8.06 -13.23
C SER A 9 -3.49 -8.04 -12.35
N LYS A 10 -2.34 -8.49 -12.87
CA LYS A 10 -1.05 -8.43 -12.17
C LYS A 10 -0.58 -7.00 -11.86
N PHE A 11 -1.08 -6.01 -12.58
CA PHE A 11 -0.68 -4.60 -12.41
C PHE A 11 -1.53 -3.81 -11.42
N ILE A 12 -2.66 -4.39 -10.98
CA ILE A 12 -3.61 -3.74 -10.07
C ILE A 12 -2.92 -3.26 -8.78
N PRO A 13 -2.04 -4.06 -8.12
CA PRO A 13 -1.38 -3.59 -6.91
C PRO A 13 -0.51 -2.35 -7.14
N TYR A 14 0.22 -2.27 -8.26
CA TYR A 14 1.09 -1.12 -8.53
C TYR A 14 0.30 0.15 -8.82
N LEU A 15 -0.78 0.03 -9.62
CA LEU A 15 -1.68 1.16 -9.89
C LEU A 15 -2.33 1.65 -8.60
N TYR A 16 -2.72 0.73 -7.71
CA TYR A 16 -3.24 1.06 -6.39
C TYR A 16 -2.21 1.86 -5.57
N PHE A 17 -0.97 1.38 -5.43
CA PHE A 17 0.04 2.07 -4.64
C PHE A 17 0.43 3.43 -5.23
N ILE A 18 0.47 3.57 -6.56
CA ILE A 18 0.69 4.87 -7.23
C ILE A 18 -0.45 5.84 -6.89
N ALA A 19 -1.71 5.39 -6.95
CA ALA A 19 -2.86 6.21 -6.60
C ALA A 19 -2.86 6.59 -5.12
N ALA A 20 -2.50 5.67 -4.23
CA ALA A 20 -2.37 5.92 -2.80
C ALA A 20 -1.30 6.98 -2.50
N VAL A 21 -0.12 6.86 -3.13
CA VAL A 21 0.96 7.86 -2.99
C VAL A 21 0.55 9.21 -3.57
N ALA A 22 -0.14 9.24 -4.71
CA ALA A 22 -0.63 10.48 -5.31
C ALA A 22 -1.70 11.18 -4.46
N TYR A 23 -2.62 10.40 -3.88
CA TYR A 23 -3.62 10.92 -2.94
C TYR A 23 -2.94 11.51 -1.70
N TRP A 24 -2.02 10.76 -1.09
CA TRP A 24 -1.31 11.21 0.10
C TRP A 24 -0.44 12.44 -0.17
N PHE A 25 0.28 12.47 -1.29
CA PHE A 25 1.01 13.65 -1.74
C PHE A 25 0.08 14.86 -1.89
N THR A 26 -1.08 14.70 -2.54
CA THR A 26 -2.02 15.81 -2.78
C THR A 26 -2.56 16.37 -1.47
N ASP A 27 -2.82 15.52 -0.48
CA ASP A 27 -3.29 15.94 0.84
C ASP A 27 -2.20 16.69 1.61
N VAL A 28 -0.99 16.14 1.71
CA VAL A 28 0.13 16.77 2.43
C VAL A 28 0.60 18.04 1.72
N ASN A 29 0.66 18.06 0.38
CA ASN A 29 1.10 19.22 -0.39
C ASN A 29 0.19 20.43 -0.18
N LYS A 30 -1.11 20.23 0.10
CA LYS A 30 -2.03 21.34 0.43
C LYS A 30 -1.69 22.00 1.77
N ASN A 31 -1.14 21.24 2.72
CA ASN A 31 -0.90 21.70 4.09
C ASN A 31 0.55 22.11 4.34
N GLU A 32 1.51 21.42 3.71
CA GLU A 32 2.95 21.56 4.00
C GLU A 32 3.82 21.94 2.77
N GLY A 33 3.25 21.94 1.57
CA GLY A 33 3.93 22.37 0.35
C GLY A 33 5.16 21.52 0.00
N ILE A 34 6.34 22.15 -0.06
CA ILE A 34 7.58 21.54 -0.59
C ILE A 34 8.00 20.28 0.21
N THR A 35 7.68 20.19 1.50
CA THR A 35 7.99 19.01 2.33
C THR A 35 7.23 17.75 1.89
N ALA A 36 6.21 17.88 1.04
CA ALA A 36 5.45 16.74 0.51
C ALA A 36 6.17 15.99 -0.62
N TYR A 37 7.12 16.63 -1.33
CA TYR A 37 7.77 16.04 -2.52
C TYR A 37 8.52 14.72 -2.27
N PRO A 38 9.16 14.48 -1.12
CA PRO A 38 9.72 13.16 -0.78
C PRO A 38 8.71 12.01 -0.86
N ILE A 39 7.40 12.27 -0.66
CA ILE A 39 6.34 11.25 -0.77
C ILE A 39 6.29 10.69 -2.19
N LEU A 40 6.51 11.51 -3.22
CA LEU A 40 6.52 11.07 -4.62
C LEU A 40 7.66 10.09 -4.91
N LEU A 41 8.77 10.14 -4.16
CA LEU A 41 9.86 9.19 -4.31
C LEU A 41 9.42 7.75 -3.97
N ILE A 42 8.42 7.60 -3.10
CA ILE A 42 7.84 6.30 -2.75
C ILE A 42 7.11 5.68 -3.95
N ALA A 43 6.58 6.48 -4.88
CA ALA A 43 5.92 5.97 -6.08
C ALA A 43 6.90 5.36 -7.11
N ILE A 44 8.17 5.78 -7.10
CA ILE A 44 9.20 5.35 -8.07
C ILE A 44 9.28 3.83 -8.22
N PRO A 45 9.45 3.03 -7.15
CA PRO A 45 9.52 1.57 -7.28
C PRO A 45 8.26 0.95 -7.89
N PHE A 46 7.08 1.55 -7.69
CA PHE A 46 5.83 1.06 -8.25
C PHE A 46 5.68 1.43 -9.74
N VAL A 47 6.08 2.65 -10.12
CA VAL A 47 6.15 3.06 -11.53
C VAL A 47 7.14 2.19 -12.29
N TRP A 48 8.29 1.89 -11.67
CA TRP A 48 9.29 1.01 -12.26
C TRP A 48 8.73 -0.40 -12.52
N GLN A 49 7.89 -0.94 -11.62
CA GLN A 49 7.25 -2.24 -11.81
C GLN A 49 6.25 -2.29 -12.97
N LEU A 50 5.65 -1.15 -13.35
CA LEU A 50 4.78 -1.07 -14.53
C LEU A 50 5.57 -1.17 -15.84
N ILE A 51 6.72 -0.49 -15.90
CA ILE A 51 7.56 -0.43 -17.10
C ILE A 51 8.40 -1.70 -17.24
N ARG A 52 9.11 -2.08 -16.16
CA ARG A 52 10.04 -3.21 -16.13
C ARG A 52 9.78 -4.09 -14.90
N PRO A 53 8.87 -5.07 -15.01
CA PRO A 53 8.51 -5.91 -13.87
C PRO A 53 9.71 -6.74 -13.41
N SER A 54 10.03 -6.65 -12.12
CA SER A 54 11.13 -7.38 -11.48
C SER A 54 10.59 -8.20 -10.31
N LYS A 55 10.85 -9.50 -10.31
CA LYS A 55 10.36 -10.43 -9.26
C LYS A 55 10.95 -10.10 -7.89
N GLN A 56 12.26 -9.83 -7.83
CA GLN A 56 12.94 -9.51 -6.58
C GLN A 56 12.37 -8.22 -5.98
N LEU A 57 12.29 -7.15 -6.78
CA LEU A 57 11.73 -5.89 -6.31
C LEU A 57 10.24 -6.02 -5.93
N ASN A 58 9.45 -6.80 -6.68
CA ASN A 58 8.03 -7.03 -6.37
C ASN A 58 7.84 -7.79 -5.06
N PHE A 59 8.70 -8.79 -4.81
CA PHE A 59 8.68 -9.59 -3.59
C PHE A 59 9.14 -8.76 -2.38
N SER A 60 10.23 -7.99 -2.50
CA SER A 60 10.72 -7.11 -1.43
C SER A 60 9.71 -6.04 -1.06
N LEU A 61 9.12 -5.33 -2.05
CA LEU A 61 8.06 -4.36 -1.80
C LEU A 61 6.85 -5.03 -1.14
N GLY A 62 6.44 -6.20 -1.64
CA GLY A 62 5.37 -6.98 -1.06
C GLY A 62 5.60 -7.27 0.42
N ILE A 63 6.77 -7.77 0.80
CA ILE A 63 7.12 -8.05 2.21
C ILE A 63 7.10 -6.78 3.05
N ILE A 64 7.77 -5.71 2.60
CA ILE A 64 7.84 -4.45 3.35
C ILE A 64 6.43 -3.94 3.67
N PHE A 65 5.57 -3.86 2.66
CA PHE A 65 4.21 -3.34 2.85
C PHE A 65 3.30 -4.30 3.63
N VAL A 66 3.49 -5.62 3.53
CA VAL A 66 2.81 -6.59 4.41
C VAL A 66 3.22 -6.38 5.86
N CYS A 67 4.51 -6.20 6.15
CA CYS A 67 5.01 -5.97 7.50
C CYS A 67 4.49 -4.66 8.08
N VAL A 68 4.58 -3.56 7.33
CA VAL A 68 4.07 -2.24 7.75
C VAL A 68 2.56 -2.29 7.98
N SER A 69 1.80 -2.88 7.05
CA SER A 69 0.35 -2.96 7.19
C SER A 69 -0.05 -3.86 8.35
N SER A 70 0.62 -5.00 8.55
CA SER A 70 0.39 -5.88 9.71
C SER A 70 0.63 -5.17 11.04
N TYR A 71 1.69 -4.38 11.13
CA TYR A 71 1.98 -3.58 12.32
C TYR A 71 0.88 -2.55 12.58
N MET A 72 0.41 -1.85 11.55
CA MET A 72 -0.69 -0.89 11.69
C MET A 72 -2.01 -1.56 12.06
N ILE A 73 -2.31 -2.74 11.52
CA ILE A 73 -3.50 -3.53 11.90
C ILE A 73 -3.42 -3.92 13.39
N LEU A 74 -2.26 -4.38 13.86
CA LEU A 74 -2.05 -4.71 15.27
C LEU A 74 -2.22 -3.48 16.16
N ALA A 75 -1.61 -2.36 15.81
CA ALA A 75 -1.76 -1.10 16.54
C ALA A 75 -3.24 -0.68 16.62
N TYR A 76 -3.97 -0.82 15.51
CA TYR A 76 -5.41 -0.55 15.47
C TYR A 76 -6.22 -1.47 16.39
N LEU A 77 -5.95 -2.78 16.37
CA LEU A 77 -6.64 -3.72 17.24
C LEU A 77 -6.37 -3.42 18.71
N ILE A 78 -5.13 -3.06 19.08
CA ILE A 78 -4.76 -2.71 20.46
C ILE A 78 -5.57 -1.51 20.97
N ASP A 79 -5.73 -0.47 20.14
CA ASP A 79 -6.55 0.70 20.47
C ASP A 79 -8.05 0.35 20.52
N PHE A 80 -8.55 -0.44 19.55
CA PHE A 80 -9.95 -0.88 19.52
C PHE A 80 -10.36 -1.66 20.77
N PHE A 81 -9.46 -2.51 21.29
CA PHE A 81 -9.69 -3.26 22.53
C PHE A 81 -9.42 -2.43 23.80
N ASN A 82 -9.12 -1.13 23.68
CA ASN A 82 -8.75 -0.23 24.78
C ASN A 82 -7.64 -0.81 25.68
N ILE A 83 -6.75 -1.63 25.13
CA ILE A 83 -5.60 -2.18 25.88
C ILE A 83 -4.61 -1.04 26.19
N ILE A 84 -4.51 -0.07 25.26
CA ILE A 84 -3.79 1.19 25.39
C ILE A 84 -4.68 2.28 24.78
N SER A 85 -5.00 3.34 25.52
CA SER A 85 -5.86 4.43 25.05
C SER A 85 -5.08 5.46 24.23
N PHE A 86 -5.35 5.54 22.93
CA PHE A 86 -4.83 6.61 22.07
C PHE A 86 -5.77 7.84 22.06
N PRO A 87 -5.27 9.06 21.79
CA PRO A 87 -6.09 10.28 21.83
C PRO A 87 -7.20 10.31 20.75
N GLU A 88 -8.33 10.98 21.04
CA GLU A 88 -9.57 10.97 20.23
C GLU A 88 -9.40 11.38 18.75
N THR A 89 -8.37 12.15 18.40
CA THR A 89 -8.00 12.47 17.01
C THR A 89 -7.64 11.24 16.17
N LEU A 90 -7.25 10.13 16.80
CA LEU A 90 -7.00 8.85 16.13
C LEU A 90 -8.31 8.19 15.64
N SER A 91 -9.46 8.41 16.28
CA SER A 91 -10.68 7.63 16.08
C SER A 91 -11.33 7.79 14.68
N ASN A 92 -11.32 9.01 14.11
CA ASN A 92 -11.77 9.24 12.73
C ASN A 92 -10.72 8.83 11.68
N PHE A 93 -9.43 8.97 12.02
CA PHE A 93 -8.33 8.46 11.20
C PHE A 93 -8.38 6.93 11.12
N ILE A 94 -8.94 6.29 12.14
CA ILE A 94 -9.00 4.84 12.32
C ILE A 94 -9.99 4.13 11.39
N ILE A 95 -11.18 4.68 11.14
CA ILE A 95 -12.18 3.98 10.30
C ILE A 95 -11.80 4.09 8.81
N LEU A 96 -11.47 5.30 8.35
CA LEU A 96 -10.98 5.54 6.99
C LEU A 96 -9.57 4.99 6.77
N GLY A 97 -8.69 5.14 7.77
CA GLY A 97 -7.34 4.58 7.76
C GLY A 97 -7.30 3.07 7.90
N GLY A 98 -8.23 2.45 8.64
CA GLY A 98 -8.32 1.01 8.81
C GLY A 98 -8.65 0.30 7.49
N MET A 99 -9.63 0.81 6.75
CA MET A 99 -9.93 0.32 5.39
C MET A 99 -8.75 0.51 4.43
N PHE A 100 -8.05 1.65 4.51
CA PHE A 100 -6.85 1.92 3.72
C PHE A 100 -5.70 0.94 4.05
N VAL A 101 -5.44 0.72 5.34
CA VAL A 101 -4.40 -0.21 5.84
C VAL A 101 -4.73 -1.65 5.43
N PHE A 102 -5.99 -2.07 5.56
CA PHE A 102 -6.42 -3.40 5.13
C PHE A 102 -6.28 -3.59 3.62
N THR A 103 -6.60 -2.55 2.83
CA THR A 103 -6.41 -2.60 1.38
C THR A 103 -4.93 -2.65 1.01
N ASN A 104 -4.06 -1.90 1.71
CA ASN A 104 -2.60 -2.01 1.56
C ASN A 104 -2.09 -3.43 1.86
N PHE A 105 -2.61 -4.07 2.90
CA PHE A 105 -2.29 -5.46 3.24
C PHE A 105 -2.71 -6.44 2.14
N LEU A 106 -3.94 -6.33 1.61
CA LEU A 106 -4.41 -7.19 0.52
C LEU A 106 -3.60 -6.99 -0.78
N MET A 107 -3.29 -5.75 -1.13
CA MET A 107 -2.54 -5.43 -2.35
C MET A 107 -1.07 -5.89 -2.25
N SER A 108 -0.45 -5.76 -1.09
CA SER A 108 0.90 -6.26 -0.84
C SER A 108 0.96 -7.80 -0.82
N LEU A 109 -0.03 -8.49 -0.24
CA LEU A 109 -0.18 -9.94 -0.38
C LEU A 109 -0.35 -10.36 -1.84
N TRP A 110 -1.07 -9.58 -2.64
CA TRP A 110 -1.20 -9.84 -4.07
C TRP A 110 0.15 -9.68 -4.81
N MET A 111 0.97 -8.69 -4.44
CA MET A 111 2.34 -8.56 -4.98
C MET A 111 3.21 -9.77 -4.66
N ILE A 112 3.17 -10.27 -3.41
CA ILE A 112 3.88 -11.49 -3.02
C ILE A 112 3.36 -12.69 -3.82
N ARG A 113 2.04 -12.86 -3.91
CA ARG A 113 1.41 -13.93 -4.71
C ARG A 113 1.83 -13.86 -6.18
N ASN A 114 1.89 -12.68 -6.78
CA ASN A 114 2.31 -12.50 -8.17
C ASN A 114 3.81 -12.80 -8.36
N SER A 115 4.63 -12.61 -7.32
CA SER A 115 6.05 -12.97 -7.33
C SER A 115 6.27 -14.48 -7.24
N MET A 116 5.40 -15.19 -6.50
CA MET A 116 5.47 -16.65 -6.31
C MET A 116 4.79 -17.44 -7.44
N LYS A 117 3.64 -16.97 -7.96
CA LYS A 117 2.92 -17.62 -9.05
C LYS A 117 3.52 -17.23 -10.41
N LYS A 118 4.59 -17.93 -10.80
CA LYS A 118 5.14 -18.22 -12.16
C LYS A 118 6.66 -17.98 -12.25
N ALA A 119 7.54 -18.99 -12.19
CA ALA A 119 7.80 -19.96 -13.25
C ALA A 119 6.54 -20.52 -13.91
N PHE A 120 6.25 -20.08 -15.15
CA PHE A 120 5.49 -20.72 -16.24
C PHE A 120 5.27 -19.64 -17.30
#